data_AF-A0A947C8F3-F1
#
_entry.id   AF-A0A947C8F3-F1
#
_cell.length_a   1.000
_cell.length_b   1.000
_cell.length_c   1.000
_cell.angle_alpha   90.00
_cell.angle_beta   90.00
_cell.angle_gamma   90.00
#
_symmetry.space_group_name_H-M   'P 1'
#
loop_
_entity.id
_entity.type
_entity.pdbx_description
1 polymer ?
#
loop_
_entity_poly.entity_id
_entity_poly.type
_entity_poly.pdbx_seq_one_letter_code
_entity_poly.pdbx_strand_id
1 'polypeptide(L)'
;MMRASAAGLAVIVTLATLAACDRPEELRLPVDADLTGVYGDGPKVSLNGNVVDVEVYQSADQLRRGGATWAKVGPFIYLFSPQTQDIFESWSGVGGVRVTTTDGRGRMVARAMLPRGTLNSMTWPRAINLVGKARLEGTSRPSYMLDLIEYGEETADFEYSAQYVKGGS
;
A
#
# COMPACT_ATOMS: atom_id res chain seq x y z
N MET A 1 -45.10 -63.57 37.93
CA MET A 1 -43.66 -63.22 37.93
C MET A 1 -43.18 -63.21 36.48
N MET A 2 -42.25 -62.29 36.14
CA MET A 2 -41.62 -61.99 34.82
C MET A 2 -42.52 -61.23 33.81
N ARG A 3 -42.59 -59.88 33.86
CA ARG A 3 -41.65 -58.83 33.38
C ARG A 3 -41.38 -58.85 31.88
N ALA A 4 -42.18 -58.03 31.18
CA ALA A 4 -41.86 -57.46 29.87
C ALA A 4 -40.78 -56.36 30.02
N SER A 5 -39.88 -56.25 29.04
CA SER A 5 -39.21 -54.99 28.65
C SER A 5 -38.49 -55.20 27.32
N ALA A 6 -39.10 -54.69 26.26
CA ALA A 6 -38.42 -54.44 24.98
C ALA A 6 -37.67 -53.11 25.12
N ALA A 7 -36.33 -53.16 25.13
CA ALA A 7 -35.49 -51.97 25.13
C ALA A 7 -35.27 -51.52 23.68
N GLY A 8 -36.01 -50.49 23.28
CA GLY A 8 -35.88 -49.81 21.99
C GLY A 8 -34.62 -48.95 21.92
N LEU A 9 -34.01 -49.01 20.74
CA LEU A 9 -32.86 -48.24 20.26
C LEU A 9 -33.07 -46.72 20.39
N ALA A 10 -32.07 -45.98 20.86
CA ALA A 10 -31.95 -44.55 20.63
C ALA A 10 -30.47 -44.17 20.44
N VAL A 11 -30.00 -44.24 19.19
CA VAL A 11 -28.72 -43.66 18.79
C VAL A 11 -28.96 -42.15 18.60
N ILE A 12 -28.51 -41.36 19.56
CA ILE A 12 -28.47 -39.90 19.46
C ILE A 12 -27.21 -39.55 18.66
N VAL A 13 -27.37 -39.25 17.37
CA VAL A 13 -26.32 -38.62 16.56
C VAL A 13 -26.36 -37.13 16.86
N THR A 14 -25.49 -36.68 17.75
CA THR A 14 -25.31 -35.25 18.04
C THR A 14 -24.53 -34.62 16.88
N LEU A 15 -25.24 -34.03 15.91
CA LEU A 15 -24.65 -33.13 14.92
C LEU A 15 -24.11 -31.89 15.66
N ALA A 16 -22.84 -31.92 16.04
CA ALA A 16 -22.10 -30.72 16.42
C ALA A 16 -21.76 -29.95 15.14
N THR A 17 -22.72 -29.21 14.59
CA THR A 17 -22.43 -28.16 13.62
C THR A 17 -21.63 -27.08 14.35
N LEU A 18 -20.30 -27.17 14.26
CA LEU A 18 -19.41 -26.05 14.53
C LEU A 18 -19.81 -24.94 13.56
N ALA A 19 -20.69 -24.06 14.00
CA ALA A 19 -20.84 -22.74 13.42
C ALA A 19 -19.50 -22.04 13.67
N ALA A 20 -18.57 -22.19 12.74
CA ALA A 20 -17.50 -21.24 12.55
C ALA A 20 -18.15 -19.94 12.09
N CYS A 21 -18.80 -19.23 13.03
CA CYS A 21 -19.21 -17.86 12.85
C CYS A 21 -17.92 -17.08 12.64
N ASP A 22 -17.64 -16.78 11.38
CA ASP A 22 -16.68 -15.79 10.94
C ASP A 22 -17.02 -14.51 11.72
N ARG A 23 -16.24 -14.20 12.76
CA ARG A 23 -16.44 -12.96 13.50
C ARG A 23 -16.12 -11.86 12.50
N PRO A 24 -17.01 -10.87 12.28
CA PRO A 24 -16.69 -9.76 11.41
C PRO A 24 -15.39 -9.14 11.94
N GLU A 25 -14.34 -9.21 11.13
CA GLU A 25 -13.06 -8.61 11.47
C GLU A 25 -13.30 -7.12 11.71
N GLU A 26 -13.01 -6.65 12.91
CA GLU A 26 -13.18 -5.25 13.25
C GLU A 26 -12.20 -4.44 12.40
N LEU A 27 -12.75 -3.66 11.46
CA LEU A 27 -11.96 -2.79 10.60
C LEU A 27 -11.43 -1.61 11.41
N ARG A 28 -10.13 -1.66 11.72
CA ARG A 28 -9.46 -0.62 12.49
C ARG A 28 -8.86 0.41 11.54
N LEU A 29 -9.18 1.68 11.76
CA LEU A 29 -8.58 2.82 11.08
C LEU A 29 -7.62 3.56 12.03
N PRO A 30 -6.53 4.13 11.50
CA PRO A 30 -5.69 5.03 12.29
C PRO A 30 -6.41 6.36 12.55
N VAL A 31 -5.95 7.11 13.54
CA VAL A 31 -6.16 8.56 13.59
C VAL A 31 -4.94 9.28 13.01
N ASP A 32 -5.07 10.55 12.61
CA ASP A 32 -3.96 11.32 12.01
C ASP A 32 -2.70 11.35 12.91
N ALA A 33 -2.88 11.32 14.23
CA ALA A 33 -1.78 11.25 15.18
C ALA A 33 -0.95 9.96 15.04
N ASP A 34 -1.58 8.82 14.70
CA ASP A 34 -0.89 7.54 14.50
C ASP A 34 -0.03 7.54 13.23
N LEU A 35 -0.42 8.35 12.24
CA LEU A 35 0.22 8.45 10.93
C LEU A 35 1.38 9.46 10.90
N THR A 36 1.47 10.30 11.93
CA THR A 36 2.46 11.38 11.99
C THR A 36 3.87 10.80 12.06
N GLY A 37 4.73 11.18 11.11
CA GLY A 37 6.13 10.77 11.08
C GLY A 37 6.37 9.33 10.60
N VAL A 38 5.34 8.59 10.18
CA VAL A 38 5.50 7.21 9.67
C VAL A 38 6.54 7.13 8.56
N TYR A 39 6.56 8.10 7.64
CA TYR A 39 7.54 8.18 6.55
C TYR A 39 8.77 9.05 6.86
N GLY A 40 8.99 9.41 8.13
CA GLY A 40 10.03 10.34 8.57
C GLY A 40 9.70 11.82 8.30
N ASP A 41 10.71 12.67 8.37
CA ASP A 41 10.56 14.11 8.16
C ASP A 41 10.35 14.45 6.67
N GLY A 42 9.38 15.33 6.39
CA GLY A 42 9.13 15.87 5.06
C GLY A 42 7.74 15.52 4.50
N PRO A 43 7.39 14.23 4.37
CA PRO A 43 6.05 13.82 3.93
C PRO A 43 4.97 14.29 4.91
N LYS A 44 3.88 14.82 4.38
CA LYS A 44 2.66 15.07 5.14
C LYS A 44 1.73 13.88 4.98
N VAL A 45 1.19 13.37 6.08
CA VAL A 45 0.34 12.19 6.07
C VAL A 45 -0.98 12.52 6.74
N SER A 46 -2.08 12.08 6.13
CA SER A 46 -3.44 12.28 6.65
C SER A 46 -4.35 11.14 6.24
N LEU A 47 -5.40 10.87 7.02
CA LEU A 47 -6.44 9.94 6.63
C LEU A 47 -7.59 10.65 5.88
N ASN A 48 -7.95 10.13 4.71
CA ASN A 48 -9.08 10.61 3.91
C ASN A 48 -10.05 9.46 3.62
N GLY A 49 -11.12 9.39 4.43
CA GLY A 49 -12.00 8.22 4.45
C GLY A 49 -11.24 7.00 4.98
N ASN A 50 -11.03 6.00 4.13
CA ASN A 50 -10.21 4.82 4.44
C ASN A 50 -8.88 4.78 3.66
N VAL A 51 -8.49 5.89 3.03
CA VAL A 51 -7.25 6.01 2.27
C VAL A 51 -6.27 6.88 3.05
N VAL A 52 -5.04 6.39 3.23
CA VAL A 52 -3.95 7.21 3.77
C VAL A 52 -3.37 8.05 2.62
N ASP A 53 -3.54 9.36 2.68
CA ASP A 53 -2.96 10.31 1.74
C ASP A 53 -1.57 10.74 2.25
N VAL A 54 -0.56 10.60 1.39
CA VAL A 54 0.85 10.96 1.65
C VAL A 54 1.25 12.02 0.62
N GLU A 55 1.46 13.25 1.07
CA GLU A 55 1.96 14.34 0.23
C GLU A 55 3.46 14.52 0.42
N VAL A 56 4.22 14.48 -0.68
CA VAL A 56 5.68 14.57 -0.66
C VAL A 56 6.15 15.72 -1.54
N TYR A 57 6.91 16.64 -0.95
CA TYR A 57 7.56 17.69 -1.72
C TYR A 57 8.76 17.14 -2.50
N GLN A 58 8.79 17.42 -3.81
CA GLN A 58 9.89 17.10 -4.70
C GLN A 58 10.58 18.38 -5.18
N SER A 59 11.89 18.47 -4.95
CA SER A 59 12.64 19.68 -5.26
C SER A 59 12.74 19.94 -6.77
N ALA A 60 12.71 21.21 -7.16
CA ALA A 60 12.88 21.64 -8.55
C ALA A 60 14.19 21.11 -9.17
N ASP A 61 15.22 20.96 -8.34
CA ASP A 61 16.54 20.48 -8.73
C ASP A 61 16.54 18.99 -9.11
N GLN A 62 15.80 18.16 -8.38
CA GLN A 62 15.59 16.75 -8.76
C GLN A 62 14.79 16.64 -10.04
N LEU A 63 13.74 17.46 -10.20
CA LEU A 63 12.91 17.47 -11.40
C LEU A 63 13.70 17.89 -12.64
N ARG A 64 14.56 18.91 -12.54
CA ARG A 64 15.38 19.38 -13.67
C ARG A 64 16.47 18.39 -14.07
N ARG A 65 17.22 17.85 -13.11
CA ARG A 65 18.34 16.94 -13.41
C ARG A 65 17.87 15.57 -13.87
N GLY A 66 16.70 15.17 -13.38
CA GLY A 66 16.18 13.83 -13.54
C GLY A 66 15.12 13.66 -14.64
N GLY A 67 14.53 14.76 -15.10
CA GLY A 67 13.49 14.75 -16.12
C GLY A 67 12.29 13.88 -15.74
N ALA A 68 11.68 13.27 -16.75
CA ALA A 68 10.46 12.48 -16.61
C ALA A 68 10.62 11.28 -15.66
N THR A 69 11.76 10.59 -15.69
CA THR A 69 12.01 9.43 -14.82
C THR A 69 11.91 9.82 -13.34
N TRP A 70 12.54 10.92 -12.94
CA TRP A 70 12.47 11.38 -11.55
C TRP A 70 11.10 11.93 -11.18
N ALA A 71 10.37 12.54 -12.12
CA ALA A 71 8.99 12.96 -11.87
C ALA A 71 8.07 11.76 -11.60
N LYS A 72 8.29 10.64 -12.31
CA LYS A 72 7.47 9.43 -12.18
C LYS A 72 7.81 8.56 -10.98
N VAL A 73 9.09 8.43 -10.61
CA VAL A 73 9.54 7.47 -9.60
C VAL A 73 9.07 7.83 -8.18
N GLY A 74 8.86 9.12 -7.92
CA GLY A 74 8.61 9.67 -6.59
C GLY A 74 7.51 8.95 -5.80
N PRO A 75 6.28 8.80 -6.32
CA PRO A 75 5.22 8.09 -5.60
C PRO A 75 5.56 6.63 -5.25
N PHE A 76 6.17 5.88 -6.16
CA PHE A 76 6.47 4.46 -5.97
C PHE A 76 7.54 4.21 -4.89
N ILE A 77 8.43 5.18 -4.68
CA ILE A 77 9.43 5.15 -3.59
C ILE A 77 8.78 5.07 -2.20
N TYR A 78 7.58 5.63 -2.03
CA TYR A 78 6.82 5.58 -0.79
C TYR A 78 5.81 4.44 -0.79
N LEU A 79 5.07 4.22 -1.88
CA LEU A 79 4.08 3.14 -1.94
C LEU A 79 4.67 1.75 -1.68
N PHE A 80 5.88 1.49 -2.17
CA PHE A 80 6.53 0.18 -2.02
C PHE A 80 7.54 0.14 -0.87
N SER A 81 7.43 1.06 0.09
CA SER A 81 8.28 1.09 1.27
C SER A 81 7.74 0.18 2.38
N PRO A 82 8.61 -0.27 3.32
CA PRO A 82 8.17 -1.03 4.49
C PRO A 82 7.08 -0.33 5.30
N GLN A 83 7.15 0.99 5.41
CA GLN A 83 6.15 1.80 6.11
C GLN A 83 4.73 1.62 5.54
N THR A 84 4.58 1.51 4.22
CA THR A 84 3.28 1.27 3.60
C THR A 84 2.77 -0.14 3.90
N GLN A 85 3.68 -1.14 3.92
CA GLN A 85 3.34 -2.49 4.36
C GLN A 85 2.86 -2.49 5.81
N ASP A 86 3.60 -1.83 6.71
CA ASP A 86 3.26 -1.70 8.13
C ASP A 86 1.91 -1.03 8.34
N ILE A 87 1.55 -0.04 7.51
CA ILE A 87 0.22 0.58 7.52
C ILE A 87 -0.87 -0.45 7.26
N PHE A 88 -0.72 -1.27 6.22
CA PHE A 88 -1.73 -2.28 5.91
C PHE A 88 -1.80 -3.37 6.98
N GLU A 89 -0.68 -3.77 7.56
CA GLU A 89 -0.63 -4.78 8.62
C GLU A 89 -1.22 -4.28 9.94
N SER A 90 -1.00 -3.02 10.28
CA SER A 90 -1.44 -2.42 11.54
C SER A 90 -2.93 -2.06 11.55
N TRP A 91 -3.45 -1.62 10.40
CA TRP A 91 -4.81 -1.09 10.29
C TRP A 91 -5.62 -1.83 9.21
N SER A 92 -6.45 -2.78 9.63
CA SER A 92 -7.29 -3.61 8.77
C SER A 92 -8.32 -2.81 7.96
N GLY A 93 -8.75 -1.65 8.46
CA GLY A 93 -9.70 -0.76 7.80
C GLY A 93 -9.11 0.13 6.70
N VAL A 94 -7.78 0.24 6.59
CA VAL A 94 -7.15 1.05 5.54
C VAL A 94 -7.30 0.35 4.19
N GLY A 95 -8.07 0.97 3.29
CA GLY A 95 -8.38 0.46 1.96
C GLY A 95 -7.32 0.77 0.91
N GLY A 96 -6.40 1.69 1.17
CA GLY A 96 -5.31 2.01 0.27
C GLY A 96 -4.39 3.10 0.81
N VAL A 97 -3.23 3.25 0.19
CA VAL A 97 -2.31 4.37 0.42
C VAL A 97 -2.14 5.10 -0.90
N ARG A 98 -2.28 6.43 -0.87
CA ARG A 98 -2.11 7.29 -2.03
C ARG A 98 -0.95 8.24 -1.77
N VAL A 99 0.02 8.24 -2.66
CA VAL A 99 1.17 9.15 -2.60
C VAL A 99 1.01 10.18 -3.71
N THR A 100 1.07 11.46 -3.35
CA THR A 100 1.08 12.59 -4.28
C THR A 100 2.40 13.34 -4.11
N THR A 101 3.21 13.42 -5.15
CA THR A 101 4.39 14.30 -5.17
C THR A 101 4.00 15.69 -5.68
N THR A 102 4.50 16.72 -5.03
CA THR A 102 4.23 18.13 -5.36
C THR A 102 5.53 18.92 -5.57
N ASP A 103 5.47 19.98 -6.37
CA ASP A 103 6.59 20.92 -6.51
C ASP A 103 6.57 22.02 -5.45
N GLY A 104 7.49 22.98 -5.54
CA GLY A 104 7.64 24.06 -4.53
C GLY A 104 6.49 25.06 -4.50
N ARG A 105 5.53 24.92 -5.41
CA ARG A 105 4.29 25.70 -5.48
C ARG A 105 3.05 24.86 -5.14
N GLY A 106 3.24 23.63 -4.65
CA GLY A 106 2.15 22.70 -4.36
C GLY A 106 1.49 22.11 -5.61
N ARG A 107 2.09 22.24 -6.79
CA ARG A 107 1.52 21.65 -8.02
C ARG A 107 1.84 20.17 -8.06
N MET A 108 0.85 19.34 -8.40
CA MET A 108 1.04 17.91 -8.56
C MET A 108 2.07 17.60 -9.65
N VAL A 109 3.07 16.81 -9.28
CA VAL A 109 4.07 16.22 -10.18
C VAL A 109 3.59 14.85 -10.64
N ALA A 110 3.33 13.95 -9.68
CA ALA A 110 2.82 12.62 -9.90
C ALA A 110 1.96 12.18 -8.72
N ARG A 111 1.07 11.22 -8.98
CA ARG A 111 0.26 10.57 -7.97
C ARG A 111 0.21 9.10 -8.28
N ALA A 112 0.26 8.27 -7.25
CA ALA A 112 -0.06 6.86 -7.36
C ALA A 112 -0.83 6.38 -6.13
N MET A 113 -1.67 5.37 -6.30
CA MET A 113 -2.44 4.74 -5.24
C MET A 113 -2.23 3.23 -5.27
N LEU A 114 -1.86 2.67 -4.13
CA LEU A 114 -1.79 1.23 -3.91
C LEU A 114 -3.02 0.80 -3.09
N PRO A 115 -3.98 0.07 -3.69
CA PRO A 115 -5.07 -0.52 -2.93
C PRO A 115 -4.59 -1.60 -1.96
N ARG A 116 -5.31 -1.78 -0.86
CA ARG A 116 -5.10 -2.91 0.06
C ARG A 116 -5.27 -4.22 -0.70
N GLY A 117 -4.40 -5.20 -0.43
CA GLY A 117 -4.51 -6.55 -0.99
C GLY A 117 -3.91 -6.70 -2.39
N THR A 118 -3.49 -5.60 -3.04
CA THR A 118 -2.74 -5.65 -4.30
C THR A 118 -1.41 -6.38 -4.15
N LEU A 119 -0.67 -6.08 -3.08
CA LEU A 119 0.56 -6.78 -2.73
C LEU A 119 0.31 -7.82 -1.63
N ASN A 120 0.84 -9.02 -1.84
CA ASN A 120 0.84 -10.13 -0.89
C ASN A 120 2.24 -10.38 -0.31
N SER A 121 2.36 -11.39 0.55
CA SER A 121 3.60 -11.74 1.26
C SER A 121 4.79 -12.06 0.36
N MET A 122 4.58 -12.42 -0.91
CA MET A 122 5.64 -12.67 -1.88
C MET A 122 6.00 -11.44 -2.69
N THR A 123 5.02 -10.57 -2.99
CA THR A 123 5.25 -9.39 -3.83
C THR A 123 5.77 -8.18 -3.03
N TRP A 124 5.44 -8.08 -1.73
CA TRP A 124 6.00 -7.05 -0.85
C TRP A 124 7.54 -7.05 -0.81
N PRO A 125 8.21 -8.19 -0.56
CA PRO A 125 9.67 -8.24 -0.60
C PRO A 125 10.26 -7.81 -1.94
N ARG A 126 9.63 -8.16 -3.07
CA ARG A 126 10.06 -7.71 -4.40
C ARG A 126 9.97 -6.19 -4.53
N ALA A 127 8.84 -5.61 -4.16
CA ALA A 127 8.59 -4.17 -4.24
C ALA A 127 9.60 -3.38 -3.38
N ILE A 128 9.83 -3.83 -2.14
CA ILE A 128 10.80 -3.22 -1.21
C ILE A 128 12.23 -3.30 -1.77
N ASN A 129 12.61 -4.43 -2.37
CA ASN A 129 13.93 -4.57 -3.00
C ASN A 129 14.13 -3.61 -4.19
N LEU A 130 13.09 -3.37 -4.99
CA LEU A 130 13.14 -2.39 -6.10
C LEU A 130 13.35 -0.98 -5.55
N VAL A 131 12.61 -0.60 -4.49
CA VAL A 131 12.79 0.69 -3.82
C VAL A 131 14.20 0.84 -3.26
N GLY A 132 14.74 -0.19 -2.60
CA GLY A 132 16.10 -0.18 -2.07
C GLY A 132 17.14 0.12 -3.16
N LYS A 133 17.06 -0.56 -4.31
CA LYS A 133 17.95 -0.33 -5.45
C LYS A 133 17.78 1.07 -6.04
N ALA A 134 16.55 1.52 -6.24
CA ALA A 134 16.26 2.84 -6.80
C ALA A 134 16.77 3.98 -5.89
N ARG A 135 16.61 3.86 -4.57
CA ARG A 135 17.09 4.86 -3.61
C ARG A 135 18.61 4.91 -3.51
N LEU A 136 19.28 3.75 -3.47
CA LEU A 136 20.73 3.67 -3.24
C LEU A 136 21.54 3.95 -4.50
N GLU A 137 21.09 3.43 -5.64
CA GLU A 137 21.88 3.42 -6.87
C GLU A 137 21.20 4.14 -8.04
N GLY A 138 19.97 4.65 -7.89
CA GLY A 138 19.19 5.23 -8.99
C GLY A 138 19.88 6.40 -9.70
N THR A 139 20.70 7.19 -8.99
CA THR A 139 21.49 8.27 -9.60
C THR A 139 22.63 7.75 -10.49
N SER A 140 23.23 6.62 -10.14
CA SER A 140 24.38 6.03 -10.82
C SER A 140 23.98 4.97 -11.85
N ARG A 141 22.82 4.35 -11.67
CA ARG A 141 22.22 3.31 -12.52
C ARG A 141 20.73 3.62 -12.75
N PRO A 142 20.41 4.43 -13.76
CA PRO A 142 19.04 4.86 -14.03
C PRO A 142 18.04 3.73 -14.27
N SER A 143 18.50 2.56 -14.72
CA SER A 143 17.65 1.38 -14.94
C SER A 143 16.86 0.98 -13.70
N TYR A 144 17.42 1.10 -12.49
CA TYR A 144 16.66 0.73 -11.29
C TYR A 144 15.47 1.66 -10.99
N MET A 145 15.54 2.93 -11.42
CA MET A 145 14.37 3.81 -11.34
C MET A 145 13.32 3.40 -12.37
N LEU A 146 13.75 2.98 -13.57
CA LEU A 146 12.85 2.50 -14.62
C LEU A 146 12.17 1.20 -14.20
N ASP A 147 12.91 0.24 -13.65
CA ASP A 147 12.36 -1.03 -13.13
C ASP A 147 11.31 -0.78 -12.04
N LEU A 148 11.55 0.21 -11.16
CA LEU A 148 10.60 0.60 -10.11
C LEU A 148 9.36 1.28 -10.70
N ILE A 149 9.53 2.14 -11.71
CA ILE A 149 8.41 2.79 -12.40
C ILE A 149 7.56 1.76 -13.12
N GLU A 150 8.17 0.86 -13.89
CA GLU A 150 7.49 -0.19 -14.64
C GLU A 150 6.67 -1.08 -13.68
N TYR A 151 7.30 -1.58 -12.62
CA TYR A 151 6.59 -2.36 -11.60
C TYR A 151 5.45 -1.57 -10.94
N GLY A 152 5.65 -0.26 -10.73
CA GLY A 152 4.64 0.65 -10.20
C GLY A 152 3.45 0.84 -11.12
N GLU A 153 3.70 1.11 -12.40
CA GLU A 153 2.68 1.31 -13.43
C GLU A 153 1.87 0.02 -13.69
N GLU A 154 2.45 -1.17 -13.45
CA GLU A 154 1.75 -2.45 -13.52
C GLU A 154 0.85 -2.74 -12.30
N THR A 155 1.18 -2.16 -11.14
CA THR A 155 0.63 -2.61 -9.85
C THR A 155 -0.31 -1.59 -9.20
N ALA A 156 -0.09 -0.30 -9.43
CA ALA A 156 -0.81 0.78 -8.76
C ALA A 156 -1.57 1.64 -9.77
N ASP A 157 -2.66 2.27 -9.32
CA ASP A 157 -3.29 3.33 -10.09
C ASP A 157 -2.38 4.54 -10.08
N PHE A 158 -2.18 5.21 -11.21
CA PHE A 158 -1.26 6.35 -11.30
C PHE A 158 -1.76 7.48 -12.20
N GLU A 159 -1.27 8.68 -11.91
CA GLU A 159 -1.53 9.90 -12.66
C GLU A 159 -0.25 10.73 -12.72
N TYR A 160 0.17 11.15 -13.92
CA TYR A 160 1.31 12.03 -14.11
C TYR A 160 0.90 13.38 -14.66
N SER A 161 1.49 14.44 -14.11
CA SER A 161 1.28 15.77 -14.66
C SER A 161 2.08 15.95 -15.94
N ALA A 162 1.37 16.21 -17.04
CA ALA A 162 1.93 16.38 -18.38
C ALA A 162 3.09 17.40 -18.44
N GLN A 163 3.05 18.42 -17.58
CA GLN A 163 4.07 19.47 -17.51
C GLN A 163 5.46 18.94 -17.11
N TYR A 164 5.54 17.81 -16.40
CA TYR A 164 6.83 17.23 -15.96
C TYR A 164 7.24 16.00 -16.78
N VAL A 165 6.31 15.32 -17.46
CA VAL A 165 6.60 14.10 -18.22
C VAL A 165 6.69 14.29 -19.74
N LYS A 166 6.05 15.31 -20.33
CA LYS A 166 6.07 15.54 -21.79
C LYS A 166 7.24 16.38 -22.30
N GLY A 167 8.15 16.81 -21.41
CA GLY A 167 9.31 17.65 -21.76
C GLY A 167 10.59 16.89 -22.14
N GLY A 168 10.59 15.55 -22.09
CA GLY A 168 11.71 14.70 -22.50
C GLY A 168 11.33 13.89 -23.74
N SER A 169 11.34 14.53 -24.90
CA SER A 169 11.32 13.87 -26.22
C SER A 169 12.72 13.92 -26.80
#